data_AF-A0A6P0JQK8-F1
#
_entry.id   AF-A0A6P0JQK8-F1
#
_cell.length_a   1.000
_cell.length_b   1.000
_cell.length_c   1.000
_cell.angle_alpha   90.00
_cell.angle_beta   90.00
_cell.angle_gamma   90.00
#
_symmetry.space_group_name_H-M   'P 1'
#
loop_
_entity.id
_entity.type
_entity.pdbx_description
1 polymer ?
#
loop_
_entity_poly.entity_id
_entity_poly.type
_entity_poly.pdbx_seq_one_letter_code
_entity_poly.pdbx_strand_id
1 'polypeptide(L)'
;MVTVKQVTHQLTLEDFLARSETKPASEYFNGEVEQKPMPQGEHSTIQVELASAINQRGKSAKLVYALTELRCNFGGQSLVPDIT
;
A
#
# COMPACT_ATOMS: atom_id res chain seq x y z
N MET A 1 2.43 -41.62 10.77
CA MET A 1 2.34 -40.24 11.30
C MET A 1 1.34 -39.50 10.45
N VAL A 2 0.18 -39.12 11.02
CA VAL A 2 -0.84 -38.36 10.29
C VAL A 2 -0.43 -36.90 10.32
N THR A 3 -0.08 -36.35 9.16
CA THR A 3 0.27 -34.94 9.02
C THR A 3 -1.02 -34.12 9.07
N VAL A 4 -1.31 -33.52 10.23
CA VAL A 4 -2.40 -32.56 10.36
C VAL A 4 -1.95 -31.27 9.68
N LYS A 5 -2.53 -30.95 8.53
CA LYS A 5 -2.32 -29.67 7.86
C LYS A 5 -3.03 -28.60 8.72
N GLN A 6 -2.26 -27.80 9.46
CA GLN A 6 -2.83 -26.66 10.19
C GLN A 6 -3.58 -25.77 9.21
N VAL A 7 -4.87 -25.59 9.45
CA VAL A 7 -5.67 -24.57 8.77
C VAL A 7 -5.17 -23.23 9.31
N THR A 8 -4.27 -22.57 8.58
CA THR A 8 -3.95 -21.17 8.84
C THR A 8 -5.23 -20.38 8.57
N HIS A 9 -5.80 -19.80 9.62
CA HIS A 9 -6.94 -18.91 9.48
C HIS A 9 -6.45 -17.71 8.66
N GLN A 10 -6.81 -17.65 7.38
CA GLN A 10 -6.45 -16.53 6.52
C GLN A 10 -7.13 -15.28 7.09
N LEU A 11 -6.35 -14.23 7.33
CA LEU A 11 -6.87 -12.95 7.79
C LEU A 11 -7.80 -12.40 6.71
N THR A 12 -9.00 -11.94 7.07
CA THR A 12 -9.90 -11.31 6.09
C THR A 12 -9.48 -9.86 5.83
N LEU A 13 -9.90 -9.30 4.69
CA LEU A 13 -9.65 -7.88 4.40
C LEU A 13 -10.34 -6.98 5.43
N GLU A 14 -11.56 -7.33 5.85
CA GLU A 14 -12.32 -6.60 6.87
C GLU A 14 -11.58 -6.59 8.21
N ASP A 15 -11.06 -7.74 8.65
CA ASP A 15 -10.26 -7.84 9.87
C ASP A 15 -8.95 -7.05 9.79
N PHE A 16 -8.34 -6.98 8.61
CA PHE A 16 -7.17 -6.16 8.36
C PHE A 16 -7.49 -4.66 8.47
N LEU A 17 -8.56 -4.20 7.79
CA LEU A 17 -8.97 -2.79 7.77
C LEU A 17 -9.47 -2.27 9.13
N ALA A 18 -9.91 -3.17 10.03
CA ALA A 18 -10.28 -2.82 11.40
C ALA A 18 -9.07 -2.51 12.30
N ARG A 19 -7.84 -2.85 11.88
CA ARG A 19 -6.60 -2.56 12.63
C ARG A 19 -6.19 -1.10 12.48
N SER A 20 -5.46 -0.59 13.47
CA SER A 20 -4.82 0.72 13.38
C SER A 20 -3.73 0.75 12.31
N GLU A 21 -3.58 1.89 11.65
CA GLU A 21 -2.47 2.13 10.71
C GLU A 21 -1.10 2.03 11.38
N THR A 22 -0.10 1.57 10.63
CA THR A 22 1.29 1.42 11.08
C THR A 22 2.22 2.39 10.36
N LYS A 23 3.44 2.56 10.89
CA LYS A 23 4.51 3.33 10.23
C LYS A 23 5.79 2.49 10.16
N PRO A 24 6.27 2.10 8.97
CA PRO A 24 5.65 2.27 7.65
C PRO A 24 4.32 1.52 7.52
N ALA A 25 3.55 1.83 6.49
CA ALA A 25 2.23 1.24 6.30
C ALA A 25 2.30 -0.28 6.15
N SER A 26 1.28 -0.96 6.67
CA SER A 26 1.05 -2.38 6.41
C SER A 26 0.18 -2.52 5.17
N GLU A 27 0.52 -3.46 4.31
CA GLU A 27 -0.21 -3.85 3.12
C GLU A 27 -0.81 -5.24 3.31
N TYR A 28 -1.94 -5.47 2.64
CA TYR A 28 -2.65 -6.74 2.68
C TYR A 28 -2.88 -7.27 1.28
N PHE A 29 -2.39 -8.49 1.04
CA PHE A 29 -2.48 -9.19 -0.24
C PHE A 29 -2.60 -10.69 0.02
N ASN A 30 -3.56 -11.36 -0.63
CA ASN A 30 -3.77 -12.81 -0.55
C ASN A 30 -3.89 -13.40 0.89
N GLY A 31 -4.51 -12.67 1.82
CA GLY A 31 -4.67 -13.14 3.20
C GLY A 31 -3.47 -12.92 4.11
N GLU A 32 -2.41 -12.30 3.58
CA GLU A 32 -1.17 -11.99 4.28
C GLU A 32 -1.03 -10.49 4.52
N VAL A 33 -0.29 -10.13 5.57
CA VAL A 33 0.03 -8.74 5.92
C VAL A 33 1.54 -8.57 5.89
N GLU A 34 2.01 -7.63 5.08
CA GLU A 34 3.41 -7.27 4.99
C GLU A 34 3.57 -5.78 5.29
N GLN A 35 4.59 -5.43 6.08
CA GLN A 35 4.87 -4.03 6.38
C GLN A 35 5.89 -3.49 5.39
N LYS A 36 5.62 -2.31 4.81
CA LYS A 36 6.58 -1.64 3.94
C LYS A 36 7.92 -1.42 4.65
N PRO A 37 9.05 -1.44 3.92
CA PRO A 37 10.33 -1.07 4.48
C PRO A 37 10.32 0.41 4.90
N MET A 38 11.19 0.75 5.86
CA MET A 38 11.42 2.15 6.20
C MET A 38 11.96 2.89 4.96
N PRO A 39 11.34 4.01 4.53
CA PRO A 39 11.80 4.76 3.37
C PRO A 39 13.17 5.38 3.65
N GLN A 40 14.01 5.42 2.61
CA GLN A 40 15.34 6.03 2.65
C GLN A 40 15.32 7.39 1.93
N GLY A 41 16.37 8.19 2.10
CA GLY A 41 16.46 9.53 1.51
C GLY A 41 16.34 9.49 -0.02
N GLU A 42 17.08 8.58 -0.66
CA GLU A 42 17.08 8.41 -2.11
C GLU A 42 15.70 8.00 -2.65
N HIS A 43 15.03 7.06 -1.97
CA HIS A 43 13.66 6.65 -2.29
C HIS A 43 12.69 7.84 -2.17
N SER A 44 12.79 8.60 -1.08
CA SER A 44 11.95 9.77 -0.84
C SER A 44 12.16 10.86 -1.89
N THR A 45 13.41 11.10 -2.31
CA THR A 45 13.73 12.06 -3.37
C THR A 45 13.07 11.65 -4.69
N ILE A 46 13.18 10.38 -5.08
CA ILE A 46 12.57 9.89 -6.33
C ILE A 46 11.04 10.01 -6.26
N GLN A 47 10.43 9.60 -5.13
CA GLN A 47 8.98 9.64 -4.93
C GLN A 47 8.43 11.07 -5.07
N VAL A 48 9.06 12.04 -4.39
CA VAL A 48 8.61 13.44 -4.41
C VAL A 48 8.77 14.07 -5.79
N GLU A 49 9.91 13.88 -6.44
CA GLU A 49 10.17 14.48 -7.75
C GLU A 49 9.26 13.90 -8.83
N LEU A 50 9.03 12.58 -8.84
CA LEU A 50 8.15 11.93 -9.80
C LEU A 50 6.69 12.35 -9.60
N ALA A 51 6.18 12.34 -8.36
CA ALA A 51 4.82 12.79 -8.07
C ALA A 51 4.61 14.26 -8.45
N SER A 52 5.61 15.11 -8.21
CA SER A 52 5.59 16.53 -8.58
C SER A 52 5.55 16.71 -10.10
N ALA A 53 6.36 15.96 -10.85
CA ALA A 53 6.38 15.99 -12.31
C ALA A 53 5.03 15.58 -12.92
N ILE A 54 4.39 14.52 -12.42
CA ILE A 54 3.06 14.09 -12.86
C ILE A 54 2.03 15.18 -12.60
N ASN A 55 2.03 15.73 -11.37
CA ASN A 55 1.09 16.77 -10.97
C ASN A 55 1.25 18.06 -11.79
N GLN A 56 2.48 18.47 -12.10
CA GLN A 56 2.74 19.64 -12.94
C GLN A 56 2.12 19.49 -14.34
N ARG A 57 2.09 18.27 -14.88
CA ARG A 57 1.58 18.00 -16.23
C ARG A 57 0.06 17.97 -16.33
N GLY A 58 -0.66 17.55 -15.29
CA GLY A 58 -2.11 17.33 -15.43
C GLY A 58 -3.02 17.83 -14.31
N LYS A 59 -2.50 18.35 -13.20
CA LYS A 59 -3.35 18.85 -12.10
C LYS A 59 -4.20 20.06 -12.53
N SER A 60 -3.59 21.04 -13.19
CA SER A 60 -4.28 22.28 -13.62
C SER A 60 -5.39 22.01 -14.63
N ALA A 61 -5.17 21.05 -15.52
CA ALA A 61 -6.13 20.58 -16.50
C ALA A 61 -7.14 19.55 -15.94
N LYS A 62 -7.04 19.19 -14.64
CA LYS A 62 -7.87 18.18 -13.98
C LYS A 62 -7.85 16.80 -14.66
N LEU A 63 -6.71 16.42 -15.24
CA LEU A 63 -6.54 15.13 -15.92
C LEU A 63 -6.01 14.04 -14.99
N VAL A 64 -5.12 14.40 -14.07
CA VAL A 64 -4.48 13.46 -13.13
C VAL A 64 -4.10 14.18 -11.85
N TYR A 65 -4.02 13.40 -10.77
CA TYR A 65 -3.48 13.85 -9.51
C TYR A 65 -2.66 12.72 -8.87
N ALA A 66 -1.34 12.91 -8.77
CA ALA A 66 -0.44 11.94 -8.16
C ALA A 66 -0.40 12.13 -6.64
N LEU A 67 -0.69 11.06 -5.90
CA LEU A 67 -0.77 11.02 -4.44
C LEU A 67 0.26 10.04 -3.89
N THR A 68 1.08 10.48 -2.95
CA THR A 68 2.09 9.62 -2.32
C THR A 68 1.51 8.88 -1.12
N GLU A 69 1.86 7.59 -0.96
CA GLU A 69 1.47 6.78 0.20
C GLU A 69 -0.06 6.74 0.46
N LEU A 70 -0.88 6.73 -0.60
CA LEU A 70 -2.33 6.63 -0.49
C LEU A 70 -2.77 5.16 -0.42
N ARG A 71 -3.50 4.79 0.64
CA ARG A 71 -4.11 3.46 0.73
C ARG A 71 -5.17 3.26 -0.35
N CYS A 72 -5.00 2.19 -1.12
CA CYS A 72 -5.89 1.76 -2.19
C CYS A 72 -6.48 0.39 -1.87
N ASN A 73 -7.81 0.32 -1.76
CA ASN A 73 -8.54 -0.92 -1.52
C ASN A 73 -9.25 -1.35 -2.80
N PHE A 74 -8.87 -2.50 -3.36
CA PHE A 74 -9.50 -3.04 -4.57
C PHE A 74 -9.23 -4.55 -4.67
N GLY A 75 -10.11 -5.29 -5.36
CA GLY A 75 -9.86 -6.72 -5.66
C GLY A 75 -9.63 -7.61 -4.44
N GLY A 76 -10.15 -7.24 -3.26
CA GLY A 76 -9.89 -7.95 -2.02
C GLY A 76 -8.49 -7.69 -1.42
N GLN A 77 -7.82 -6.60 -1.79
CA GLN A 77 -6.47 -6.22 -1.35
C GLN A 77 -6.49 -4.81 -0.76
N SER A 78 -5.48 -4.48 0.04
CA SER A 78 -5.26 -3.14 0.58
C SER A 78 -3.79 -2.78 0.52
N LEU A 79 -3.42 -1.97 -0.47
CA LEU A 79 -2.03 -1.61 -0.75
C LEU A 79 -1.79 -0.12 -0.48
N VAL A 80 -0.54 0.27 -0.27
CA VAL A 80 -0.09 1.66 -0.11
C VAL A 80 1.05 1.90 -1.11
N PRO A 81 0.72 2.13 -2.40
CA PRO A 81 1.72 2.43 -3.40
C PRO A 81 2.52 3.67 -3.04
N ASP A 82 3.79 3.72 -3.44
CA ASP A 82 4.60 4.91 -3.27
C ASP A 82 3.97 6.12 -3.99
N ILE A 83 3.35 5.92 -5.15
CA ILE A 83 2.58 6.92 -5.89
C ILE A 83 1.33 6.26 -6.49
N THR A 84 0.16 6.87 -6.28
CA THR A 84 -1.14 6.54 -6.88
C THR A 84 -1.56 7.62 -7.88
#